data_AF-A0AAV3WQH3-F1
#
_entry.id   AF-A0AAV3WQH3-F1
#
_cell.length_a   1.000
_cell.length_b   1.000
_cell.length_c   1.000
_cell.angle_alpha   90.00
_cell.angle_beta   90.00
_cell.angle_gamma   90.00
#
_symmetry.space_group_name_H-M   'P 1'
#
loop_
_entity.id
_entity.type
_entity.pdbx_description
1 polymer ?
#
loop_
_entity_poly.entity_id
_entity_poly.type
_entity_poly.pdbx_seq_one_letter_code
_entity_poly.pdbx_strand_id
1 'polypeptide(L)'
;MEQFTPGSDAFTKEAARRSLTASNLGHIIISDINQRAKFTGSVGWEGNSNAGIYSGIRTFSIGPGDKFGFILAPNRTMQDMFDRPGIWGGGNRPLFSLGTPNPNDSFTRLQIVDVTGNK
;
A
#
# COMPACT_ATOMS: atom_id res chain seq x y z
N MET A 1 8.48 -6.95 11.29
CA MET A 1 7.69 -7.77 10.34
C MET A 1 8.10 -9.22 10.35
N GLU A 2 9.30 -9.51 10.86
CA GLU A 2 10.11 -10.71 10.61
C GLU A 2 9.58 -11.93 11.37
N GLN A 3 8.83 -11.70 12.44
CA GLN A 3 8.15 -12.74 13.21
C GLN A 3 6.84 -13.23 12.58
N PHE A 4 6.33 -12.58 11.53
CA PHE A 4 5.07 -12.91 10.90
C PHE A 4 5.30 -13.53 9.52
N THR A 5 4.57 -14.60 9.22
CA THR A 5 4.59 -15.22 7.89
C THR A 5 4.04 -14.23 6.85
N PRO A 6 4.79 -13.91 5.78
CA PRO A 6 4.28 -13.08 4.68
C PRO A 6 2.93 -13.59 4.16
N GLY A 7 2.01 -12.67 3.88
CA GLY A 7 0.66 -12.99 3.40
C GLY A 7 -0.33 -13.48 4.47
N SER A 8 0.12 -13.69 5.71
CA SER A 8 -0.80 -13.96 6.82
C SER A 8 -1.59 -12.72 7.25
N ASP A 9 -2.72 -12.95 7.92
CA ASP A 9 -3.53 -11.87 8.50
C ASP A 9 -2.75 -11.10 9.58
N ALA A 10 -1.91 -11.79 10.35
CA ALA A 10 -1.04 -11.16 11.35
C ALA A 10 0.00 -10.24 10.70
N PHE A 11 0.61 -10.66 9.59
CA PHE A 11 1.53 -9.82 8.81
C PHE A 11 0.82 -8.58 8.28
N THR A 12 -0.39 -8.75 7.73
CA THR A 12 -1.18 -7.63 7.20
C THR A 12 -1.58 -6.65 8.30
N LYS A 13 -2.00 -7.15 9.46
CA LYS A 13 -2.35 -6.32 10.61
C LYS A 13 -1.16 -5.52 11.12
N GLU A 14 0.02 -6.13 11.21
CA GLU A 14 1.23 -5.41 11.65
C GLU A 14 1.66 -4.34 10.63
N ALA A 15 1.60 -4.64 9.33
CA ALA A 15 1.90 -3.65 8.29
C ALA A 15 0.93 -2.45 8.35
N ALA A 16 -0.35 -2.72 8.54
CA ALA A 16 -1.37 -1.69 8.73
C ALA A 16 -1.10 -0.86 10.00
N ARG A 17 -0.84 -1.52 11.14
CA ARG A 17 -0.51 -0.86 12.41
C ARG A 17 0.66 0.10 12.26
N ARG A 18 1.77 -0.36 11.67
CA ARG A 18 2.97 0.47 11.44
C ARG A 18 2.65 1.70 10.60
N SER A 19 1.91 1.53 9.51
CA SER A 19 1.53 2.61 8.60
C SER A 19 0.65 3.68 9.28
N LEU A 20 -0.20 3.27 10.22
CA LEU A 20 -1.08 4.16 10.99
C LEU A 20 -0.34 4.95 12.08
N THR A 21 0.88 4.58 12.46
CA THR A 21 1.60 5.29 13.52
C THR A 21 2.12 6.67 13.13
N ALA A 22 2.20 6.96 11.82
CA ALA A 22 2.81 8.18 11.30
C ALA A 22 4.20 8.47 11.90
N SER A 23 5.02 7.43 12.03
CA SER A 23 6.34 7.46 12.66
C SER A 23 7.37 6.75 11.78
N ASN A 24 8.62 6.66 12.22
CA ASN A 24 9.66 5.89 11.53
C ASN A 24 9.29 4.40 11.31
N LEU A 25 8.27 3.88 12.01
CA LEU A 25 7.73 2.55 11.73
C LEU A 25 6.95 2.47 10.41
N GLY A 26 6.32 3.58 10.00
CA GLY A 26 5.51 3.65 8.80
C GLY A 26 4.63 4.91 8.74
N HIS A 27 4.26 5.27 7.52
CA HIS A 27 3.40 6.40 7.22
C HIS A 27 2.36 6.03 6.16
N ILE A 28 1.19 6.68 6.21
CA ILE A 28 0.31 6.77 5.04
C ILE A 28 0.91 7.81 4.09
N ILE A 29 1.59 7.32 3.06
CA ILE A 29 2.25 8.18 2.06
C ILE A 29 1.25 8.76 1.06
N ILE A 30 0.24 7.98 0.66
CA ILE A 30 -0.83 8.38 -0.24
C ILE A 30 -2.19 7.97 0.34
N SER A 31 -3.14 8.89 0.35
CA SER A 31 -4.56 8.61 0.62
C SER A 31 -5.39 9.28 -0.46
N ASP A 32 -5.82 8.49 -1.45
CA ASP A 32 -6.38 8.98 -2.70
C ASP A 32 -7.55 9.95 -2.47
N ILE A 33 -8.56 9.51 -1.72
CA ILE A 33 -9.77 10.30 -1.41
C ILE A 33 -9.48 11.59 -0.62
N ASN A 34 -8.36 11.65 0.12
CA ASN A 34 -8.05 12.80 0.98
C ASN A 34 -7.06 13.78 0.34
N GLN A 35 -6.08 13.28 -0.41
CA GLN A 35 -4.95 14.07 -0.91
C GLN A 35 -5.12 14.58 -2.34
N ARG A 36 -6.10 14.03 -3.07
CA ARG A 36 -6.56 14.46 -4.40
C ARG A 36 -5.50 14.34 -5.49
N ALA A 37 -5.93 14.34 -6.74
CA ALA A 37 -5.03 14.22 -7.88
C ALA A 37 -4.31 15.55 -8.17
N LYS A 38 -2.99 15.47 -8.43
CA LYS A 38 -2.22 16.58 -9.02
C LYS A 38 -2.66 16.89 -10.45
N PHE A 39 -3.02 15.84 -11.19
CA PHE A 39 -3.40 15.93 -12.59
C PHE A 39 -4.91 15.82 -12.74
N THR A 40 -5.45 16.62 -13.64
CA THR A 40 -6.85 16.55 -14.06
C THR A 40 -6.91 15.85 -15.41
N GLY A 41 -7.65 14.75 -15.48
CA GLY A 41 -7.88 14.01 -16.70
C GLY A 41 -8.89 12.90 -16.44
N SER A 42 -9.70 12.57 -17.43
CA SER A 42 -10.62 11.44 -17.38
C SER A 42 -10.48 10.62 -18.65
N VAL A 43 -10.66 9.31 -18.50
CA VAL A 43 -10.80 8.40 -19.62
C VAL A 43 -12.28 8.11 -19.77
N GLY A 44 -12.85 8.23 -20.98
CA GLY A 44 -14.31 8.25 -21.17
C GLY A 44 -15.06 7.00 -20.70
N TRP A 45 -14.36 5.90 -20.42
CA TRP A 45 -14.92 4.65 -19.90
C TRP A 45 -14.72 4.46 -18.39
N GLU A 46 -13.97 5.34 -17.72
CA GLU A 46 -13.69 5.27 -16.28
C GLU A 46 -14.60 6.22 -15.50
N GLY A 47 -15.40 5.69 -14.57
CA GLY A 47 -16.32 6.48 -13.75
C GLY A 47 -15.71 7.04 -12.47
N ASN A 48 -14.54 6.56 -12.07
CA ASN A 48 -13.89 6.90 -10.80
C ASN A 48 -12.58 7.64 -11.06
N SER A 49 -12.65 8.95 -11.23
CA SER A 49 -11.47 9.80 -11.29
C SER A 49 -11.33 10.60 -10.00
N ASN A 50 -10.14 10.65 -9.44
CA ASN A 50 -9.89 11.48 -8.27
C ASN A 50 -9.92 12.98 -8.67
N ALA A 51 -10.55 13.82 -7.85
CA ALA A 51 -10.80 15.22 -8.14
C ALA A 51 -10.65 16.09 -6.87
N GLY A 52 -10.35 17.38 -7.05
CA GLY A 52 -10.22 18.35 -5.97
C GLY A 52 -8.85 19.05 -5.96
N ILE A 53 -8.54 19.71 -4.85
CA ILE A 53 -7.30 20.47 -4.69
C ILE A 53 -6.17 19.54 -4.24
N TYR A 54 -5.14 19.42 -5.06
CA TYR A 54 -3.93 18.66 -4.74
C TYR A 54 -3.27 19.15 -3.45
N SER A 55 -2.97 18.23 -2.54
CA SER A 55 -2.40 18.54 -1.21
C SER A 55 -0.88 18.79 -1.17
N GLY A 56 -0.21 18.81 -2.33
CA GLY A 56 1.23 19.08 -2.41
C GLY A 56 2.13 17.86 -2.22
N ILE A 57 3.44 18.10 -2.30
CA ILE A 57 4.48 17.07 -2.14
C ILE A 57 4.63 16.70 -0.66
N ARG A 58 4.80 15.41 -0.38
CA ARG A 58 5.12 14.90 0.96
C ARG A 58 6.53 14.36 1.00
N THR A 59 7.25 14.71 2.06
CA THR A 59 8.61 14.25 2.32
C THR A 59 8.63 13.49 3.62
N PHE A 60 9.30 12.34 3.63
CA PHE A 60 9.46 11.48 4.80
C PHE A 60 10.94 11.22 5.02
N SER A 61 11.38 11.29 6.27
CA SER A 61 12.76 10.99 6.64
C SER A 61 12.93 9.48 6.82
N ILE A 62 13.99 8.94 6.23
CA ILE A 62 14.36 7.53 6.35
C ILE A 62 15.81 7.48 6.82
N GLY A 63 16.12 6.59 7.77
CA GLY A 63 17.48 6.41 8.26
C GLY A 63 18.38 5.73 7.22
N PRO A 64 19.68 6.07 7.15
CA PRO A 64 20.61 5.34 6.31
C PRO A 64 20.61 3.83 6.65
N GLY A 65 20.41 2.99 5.63
CA GLY A 65 20.34 1.53 5.79
C GLY A 65 18.97 0.97 6.18
N ASP A 66 17.97 1.83 6.41
CA ASP A 66 16.61 1.38 6.67
C ASP A 66 16.03 0.67 5.44
N LYS A 67 15.21 -0.34 5.71
CA LYS A 67 14.43 -1.05 4.70
C LYS A 67 12.97 -0.63 4.84
N PHE A 68 12.38 -0.18 3.74
CA PHE A 68 10.95 0.09 3.67
C PHE A 68 10.30 -0.81 2.61
N GLY A 69 9.00 -0.98 2.75
CA GLY A 69 8.15 -1.64 1.78
C GLY A 69 6.86 -0.88 1.63
N PHE A 70 6.22 -1.02 0.47
CA PHE A 70 4.92 -0.45 0.20
C PHE A 70 3.83 -1.47 0.42
N ILE A 71 2.69 -0.96 0.88
CA ILE A 71 1.44 -1.67 0.97
C ILE A 71 0.37 -0.84 0.29
N LEU A 72 -0.35 -1.44 -0.65
CA LEU A 72 -1.55 -0.85 -1.23
C LEU A 72 -2.77 -1.49 -0.58
N ALA A 73 -3.73 -0.65 -0.19
CA ALA A 73 -5.03 -1.03 0.33
C ALA A 73 -6.11 -0.70 -0.71
N PRO A 74 -6.39 -1.59 -1.68
CA PRO A 74 -7.41 -1.29 -2.67
C PRO A 74 -8.79 -1.31 -2.01
N ASN A 75 -9.66 -0.36 -2.39
CA ASN A 75 -11.05 -0.29 -1.92
C ASN A 75 -11.21 -0.31 -0.38
N ARG A 76 -10.17 0.05 0.38
CA ARG A 76 -10.13 0.05 1.85
C ARG A 76 -9.15 1.09 2.38
N THR A 77 -9.28 1.40 3.67
CA THR A 77 -8.29 2.18 4.41
C THR A 77 -7.29 1.28 5.13
N MET A 78 -6.17 1.86 5.55
CA MET A 78 -5.23 1.17 6.44
C MET A 78 -5.87 0.83 7.79
N GLN A 79 -6.83 1.64 8.25
CA GLN A 79 -7.61 1.37 9.46
C GLN A 79 -8.47 0.10 9.28
N ASP A 80 -9.19 -0.03 8.16
CA ASP A 80 -9.98 -1.23 7.86
C ASP A 80 -9.11 -2.49 7.86
N MET A 81 -7.91 -2.40 7.29
CA MET A 81 -6.96 -3.52 7.25
C MET A 81 -6.44 -3.90 8.63
N PHE A 82 -6.28 -2.92 9.53
CA PHE A 82 -5.87 -3.17 10.90
C PHE A 82 -6.99 -3.81 11.74
N ASP A 83 -8.23 -3.31 11.57
CA ASP A 83 -9.38 -3.78 12.34
C ASP A 83 -9.92 -5.13 11.86
N ARG A 84 -9.83 -5.38 10.54
CA ARG A 84 -10.40 -6.57 9.89
C ARG A 84 -9.41 -7.26 8.95
N PRO A 85 -8.24 -7.71 9.46
CA PRO A 85 -7.31 -8.49 8.64
C PRO A 85 -7.99 -9.81 8.24
N GLY A 86 -7.84 -10.22 6.98
CA GLY A 86 -8.35 -11.51 6.48
C GLY A 86 -9.64 -11.45 5.67
N ILE A 87 -10.36 -10.32 5.67
CA ILE A 87 -11.62 -10.18 4.91
C ILE A 87 -11.32 -9.73 3.46
N TRP A 88 -10.87 -10.68 2.65
CA TRP A 88 -10.47 -10.48 1.26
C TRP A 88 -11.56 -10.89 0.26
N GLY A 89 -11.93 -10.00 -0.66
CA GLY A 89 -12.96 -10.19 -1.68
C GLY A 89 -13.31 -8.90 -2.42
N GLY A 90 -13.91 -8.98 -3.62
CA GLY A 90 -14.34 -7.78 -4.36
C GLY A 90 -13.21 -6.80 -4.68
N GLY A 91 -11.99 -7.30 -4.89
CA GLY A 91 -10.83 -6.47 -5.24
C GLY A 91 -10.14 -5.75 -4.07
N ASN A 92 -10.50 -6.01 -2.80
CA ASN A 92 -9.90 -5.34 -1.65
C ASN A 92 -8.65 -6.02 -1.05
N ARG A 93 -8.07 -7.00 -1.76
CA ARG A 93 -6.92 -7.76 -1.27
C ARG A 93 -5.69 -6.84 -1.23
N PRO A 94 -4.93 -6.80 -0.13
CA PRO A 94 -3.77 -5.93 -0.05
C PRO A 94 -2.65 -6.40 -0.96
N LEU A 95 -1.93 -5.44 -1.53
CA LEU A 95 -0.75 -5.69 -2.35
C LEU A 95 0.48 -5.20 -1.61
N PHE A 96 1.57 -5.94 -1.72
CA PHE A 96 2.83 -5.59 -1.07
C PHE A 96 3.94 -5.46 -2.13
N SER A 97 4.88 -4.54 -1.91
CA SER A 97 6.10 -4.46 -2.74
C SER A 97 7.17 -5.48 -2.34
N LEU A 98 6.78 -6.48 -1.54
CA LEU A 98 7.64 -7.53 -1.05
C LEU A 98 7.30 -8.81 -1.81
N GLY A 99 8.32 -9.58 -2.16
CA GLY A 99 8.15 -10.91 -2.71
C GLY A 99 8.69 -11.98 -1.78
N THR A 100 8.14 -13.18 -1.88
CA THR A 100 8.81 -14.36 -1.32
C THR A 100 9.52 -15.13 -2.44
N PRO A 101 10.62 -15.84 -2.14
CA PRO A 101 11.31 -16.65 -3.13
C PRO A 101 10.49 -17.85 -3.63
N ASN A 102 9.40 -18.18 -2.93
CA ASN A 102 8.56 -19.33 -3.25
C ASN A 102 7.48 -18.93 -4.27
N PRO A 103 7.55 -19.42 -5.52
CA PRO A 103 6.56 -19.09 -6.55
C PRO A 103 5.16 -19.64 -6.26
N ASN A 104 5.02 -20.60 -5.33
CA ASN A 104 3.72 -21.12 -4.88
C ASN A 104 3.10 -20.30 -3.74
N ASP A 105 3.81 -19.29 -3.23
CA ASP A 105 3.28 -18.43 -2.17
C ASP A 105 2.23 -17.47 -2.72
N SER A 106 1.07 -17.43 -2.07
CA SER A 106 0.00 -16.49 -2.42
C SER A 106 0.40 -15.01 -2.32
N PHE A 107 1.52 -14.72 -1.66
CA PHE A 107 2.12 -13.40 -1.52
C PHE A 107 2.78 -12.89 -2.82
N THR A 108 3.22 -13.76 -3.73
CA THR A 108 3.91 -13.36 -4.97
C THR A 108 2.97 -13.01 -6.13
N ARG A 109 1.68 -13.32 -6.04
CA ARG A 109 0.74 -13.14 -7.16
C ARG A 109 0.35 -11.70 -7.48
N LEU A 110 0.53 -10.77 -6.55
CA LEU A 110 0.15 -9.37 -6.73
C LEU A 110 1.19 -8.46 -6.06
N GLN A 111 2.31 -8.26 -6.76
CA GLN A 111 3.39 -7.41 -6.29
C GLN A 111 3.35 -6.03 -6.95
N ILE A 112 3.73 -5.01 -6.17
CA ILE A 112 4.12 -3.72 -6.73
C ILE A 112 5.57 -3.85 -7.15
N VAL A 113 5.79 -3.98 -8.46
CA VAL A 113 7.12 -4.11 -9.06
C VAL A 113 7.39 -2.94 -9.99
N ASP A 114 8.65 -2.54 -10.10
CA ASP A 114 9.07 -1.66 -11.18
C ASP A 114 9.07 -2.48 -12.49
N VAL A 115 8.24 -2.05 -13.45
CA VAL A 115 8.09 -2.72 -14.76
C VAL A 115 9.01 -2.10 -15.81
N THR A 116 9.44 -0.85 -15.62
CA THR A 116 10.13 -0.06 -16.66
C THR A 116 11.59 0.23 -16.33
N GLY A 117 12.12 -0.31 -15.24
CA GLY A 117 13.46 -0.05 -14.71
C GLY A 117 14.57 -0.10 -15.78
N ASN A 118 14.85 1.05 -16.39
CA ASN A 118 16.11 1.27 -17.07
C ASN A 118 17.16 1.48 -15.98
N LYS A 119 18.18 0.63 -16.02
CA LYS A 119 19.34 0.66 -15.11
C LYS A 119 20.20 1.89 -15.32
#